data_AF-A0A3M1E172-F1
#
_entry.id   AF-A0A3M1E172-F1
#
_cell.length_a   1.000
_cell.length_b   1.000
_cell.length_c   1.000
_cell.angle_alpha   90.00
_cell.angle_beta   90.00
_cell.angle_gamma   90.00
#
_symmetry.space_group_name_H-M   'P 1'
#
loop_
_entity.id
_entity.type
_entity.pdbx_description
1 polymer ?
#
loop_
_entity_poly.entity_id
_entity_poly.type
_entity_poly.pdbx_seq_one_letter_code
_entity_poly.pdbx_strand_id
1 'polypeptide(L)'
;MNIKLIPDITFKHIRGDLFGGITAGIVALPLALAFGLQSGLGAAAGLYGAIFISFFAALFGGTNTQISGPTAPMTAVSMVVVAGIMANFEGDIQKALPAILMVFLLAGLMQIG
;
A
#
# COMPACT_ATOMS: atom_id res chain seq x y z
N MET A 1 -17.00 -19.88 -8.79
CA MET A 1 -15.92 -18.95 -9.16
C MET A 1 -14.62 -19.60 -8.73
N ASN A 2 -13.72 -19.97 -9.65
CA ASN A 2 -12.42 -20.55 -9.29
C ASN A 2 -11.52 -19.43 -8.77
N ILE A 3 -11.52 -19.21 -7.45
CA ILE A 3 -10.61 -18.26 -6.80
C ILE A 3 -9.22 -18.90 -6.83
N LYS A 4 -8.31 -18.30 -7.60
CA LYS A 4 -6.89 -18.67 -7.56
C LYS A 4 -6.29 -18.12 -6.27
N LEU A 5 -5.63 -19.00 -5.52
CA LEU A 5 -4.94 -18.65 -4.27
C LEU A 5 -3.66 -17.84 -4.51
N ILE A 6 -3.07 -17.96 -5.70
CA ILE A 6 -1.78 -17.35 -6.06
C ILE A 6 -1.89 -16.81 -7.50
N PRO A 7 -1.26 -15.67 -7.83
CA PRO A 7 -1.26 -15.14 -9.19
C PRO A 7 -0.55 -16.09 -10.18
N ASP A 8 -0.99 -16.08 -11.44
CA ASP A 8 -0.35 -16.82 -12.53
C ASP A 8 0.89 -16.09 -13.02
N ILE A 9 2.01 -16.27 -12.33
CA ILE A 9 3.30 -15.72 -12.77
C ILE A 9 3.85 -16.63 -13.89
N THR A 10 3.62 -16.25 -15.14
CA THR A 10 4.10 -16.98 -16.32
C THR A 10 4.82 -16.07 -17.31
N PHE A 11 5.87 -16.56 -17.96
CA PHE A 11 6.61 -15.80 -18.97
C PHE A 11 5.91 -15.73 -20.33
N LYS A 12 4.70 -16.29 -20.47
CA LYS A 12 3.92 -16.25 -21.72
C LYS A 12 3.52 -14.83 -22.14
N HIS A 13 3.34 -13.93 -21.17
CA HIS A 13 2.86 -12.57 -21.40
C HIS A 13 3.92 -11.48 -21.12
N ILE A 14 5.20 -11.84 -21.06
CA ILE A 14 6.30 -10.97 -20.62
C ILE A 14 6.33 -9.58 -21.28
N ARG A 15 5.99 -9.47 -22.57
CA ARG A 15 5.90 -8.17 -23.25
C ARG A 15 4.74 -7.33 -22.70
N GLY A 16 3.54 -7.92 -22.59
CA GLY A 16 2.37 -7.26 -22.05
C GLY A 16 2.55 -6.86 -20.59
N ASP A 17 3.11 -7.75 -19.78
CA ASP A 17 3.38 -7.52 -18.36
C ASP A 17 4.41 -6.40 -18.16
N LEU A 18 5.46 -6.36 -18.97
CA LEU A 18 6.48 -5.32 -18.91
C LEU A 18 5.93 -3.94 -19.29
N PHE A 19 5.28 -3.82 -20.45
CA PHE A 19 4.71 -2.53 -20.89
C PHE A 19 3.55 -2.08 -20.00
N GLY A 20 2.71 -3.02 -19.56
CA GLY A 20 1.63 -2.75 -18.61
C GLY A 20 2.17 -2.27 -17.27
N GLY A 21 3.20 -2.94 -16.72
CA GLY A 21 3.85 -2.56 -15.47
C GLY A 21 4.53 -1.20 -15.53
N ILE A 22 5.26 -0.88 -16.60
CA ILE A 22 5.86 0.43 -16.81
C ILE A 22 4.78 1.52 -16.88
N THR A 23 3.73 1.29 -17.68
CA THR A 23 2.63 2.25 -17.83
C THR A 23 1.92 2.50 -16.50
N ALA A 24 1.60 1.43 -15.76
CA ALA A 24 1.01 1.51 -14.44
C ALA A 24 1.91 2.26 -13.46
N GLY A 25 3.23 2.01 -13.49
CA GLY A 25 4.21 2.70 -12.66
C GLY A 25 4.27 4.20 -12.93
N ILE A 26 4.26 4.61 -14.20
CA ILE A 26 4.24 6.03 -14.59
C ILE A 26 2.97 6.72 -14.07
N VAL A 27 1.81 6.05 -14.14
CA VAL A 27 0.54 6.59 -13.62
C VAL A 27 0.51 6.61 -12.09
N ALA A 28 1.08 5.61 -11.43
CA ALA A 28 1.09 5.48 -9.97
C ALA A 28 2.07 6.46 -9.29
N LEU A 29 3.17 6.82 -9.95
CA LEU A 29 4.21 7.69 -9.40
C LEU A 29 3.67 9.04 -8.88
N PRO A 30 2.93 9.85 -9.66
CA PRO A 30 2.41 11.13 -9.16
C PRO A 30 1.43 10.95 -7.99
N LEU A 31 0.61 9.89 -8.01
CA LEU A 31 -0.33 9.58 -6.93
C LEU A 31 0.40 9.21 -5.63
N ALA A 32 1.42 8.37 -5.71
CA ALA A 32 2.24 7.97 -4.56
C ALA A 32 2.92 9.17 -3.90
N LEU A 33 3.52 10.06 -4.70
CA LEU A 33 4.14 11.28 -4.18
C LEU A 33 3.11 12.22 -3.54
N ALA A 34 1.97 12.43 -4.19
CA ALA A 34 0.89 13.29 -3.68
C ALA A 34 0.34 12.78 -2.34
N PHE A 35 0.09 11.47 -2.23
CA PHE A 35 -0.43 10.88 -1.00
C PHE A 35 0.61 10.83 0.13
N GLY A 36 1.89 10.64 -0.18
CA GLY A 36 2.97 10.77 0.81
C GLY A 36 3.09 12.19 1.39
N LEU A 37 2.88 13.22 0.55
CA LEU A 37 2.82 14.60 1.03
C LEU A 37 1.55 14.85 1.85
N GLN A 38 0.39 14.34 1.39
CA GLN A 38 -0.88 14.50 2.10
C GLN A 38 -0.86 13.86 3.50
N SER A 39 -0.13 12.76 3.69
CA SER A 39 0.01 12.10 4.98
C SER A 39 0.91 12.87 5.98
N GLY A 40 1.59 13.93 5.54
CA GLY A 40 2.54 14.70 6.36
C GLY A 40 3.90 14.03 6.57
N LEU A 41 4.14 12.86 5.96
CA LEU A 41 5.40 12.09 6.10
C LEU A 41 6.40 12.36 4.97
N GLY A 42 5.98 13.07 3.92
CA GLY A 42 6.81 13.44 2.78
C GLY A 42 6.64 12.49 1.59
N ALA A 43 7.03 12.99 0.41
CA ALA A 43 6.84 12.28 -0.85
C ALA A 43 7.55 10.91 -0.89
N ALA A 44 8.73 10.80 -0.26
CA ALA A 44 9.49 9.56 -0.17
C ALA A 44 8.72 8.45 0.57
N ALA A 45 7.99 8.78 1.64
CA ALA A 45 7.19 7.82 2.39
C ALA A 45 6.07 7.24 1.52
N GLY A 46 5.40 8.08 0.73
CA GLY A 46 4.39 7.64 -0.23
C GLY A 46 4.96 6.74 -1.33
N LEU A 47 6.16 7.06 -1.83
CA LEU A 47 6.84 6.22 -2.83
C LEU A 47 7.24 4.85 -2.26
N TYR A 48 7.85 4.80 -1.08
CA TYR A 48 8.18 3.53 -0.43
C TYR A 48 6.92 2.71 -0.14
N GLY A 49 5.86 3.34 0.37
CA GLY A 49 4.58 2.69 0.62
C GLY A 49 4.00 2.06 -0.66
N ALA A 50 4.00 2.81 -1.77
CA ALA A 50 3.55 2.29 -3.07
C ALA A 50 4.36 1.07 -3.52
N ILE A 51 5.70 1.14 -3.47
CA ILE A 51 6.58 0.03 -3.87
C ILE A 51 6.27 -1.24 -3.08
N PHE A 52 6.22 -1.15 -1.75
CA PHE A 52 5.98 -2.31 -0.89
C PHE A 52 4.56 -2.87 -1.06
N ILE A 53 3.54 -2.02 -1.12
CA ILE A 53 2.15 -2.46 -1.34
C ILE A 53 2.02 -3.14 -2.70
N SER A 54 2.53 -2.53 -3.78
CA SER A 54 2.47 -3.11 -5.12
C SER A 54 3.19 -4.46 -5.18
N PHE A 55 4.38 -4.56 -4.60
CA PHE A 55 5.18 -5.79 -4.62
C PHE A 55 4.47 -6.95 -3.91
N PHE A 56 4.03 -6.74 -2.66
CA PHE A 56 3.41 -7.81 -1.88
C PHE A 56 2.01 -8.17 -2.39
N ALA A 57 1.22 -7.18 -2.80
CA ALA A 57 -0.10 -7.45 -3.36
C ALA A 57 -0.01 -8.15 -4.73
N ALA A 58 0.97 -7.82 -5.56
CA ALA A 58 1.19 -8.53 -6.83
C ALA A 58 1.65 -9.98 -6.62
N LEU A 59 2.40 -10.27 -5.53
CA LEU A 59 2.90 -11.62 -5.24
C LEU A 59 1.86 -12.52 -4.56
N PHE A 60 1.06 -11.96 -3.66
CA PHE A 60 0.12 -12.71 -2.81
C PHE A 60 -1.36 -12.45 -3.12
N GLY A 61 -1.68 -11.57 -4.08
CA GLY A 61 -3.04 -11.22 -4.45
C GLY A 61 -3.73 -12.26 -5.35
N GLY A 62 -5.05 -12.21 -5.42
CA GLY A 62 -5.85 -13.14 -6.22
C GLY A 62 -6.15 -12.69 -7.66
N THR A 63 -5.67 -11.51 -8.08
CA THR A 63 -6.00 -10.91 -9.39
C THR A 63 -4.74 -10.56 -10.17
N ASN A 64 -4.50 -11.24 -11.29
CA ASN A 64 -3.27 -11.16 -12.09
C ASN A 64 -2.94 -9.75 -12.63
N THR A 65 -3.95 -8.91 -12.85
CA THR A 65 -3.77 -7.57 -13.44
C THR A 65 -4.07 -6.43 -12.46
N GLN A 66 -4.27 -6.74 -11.17
CA GLN A 66 -4.55 -5.73 -10.16
C GLN A 66 -3.29 -4.93 -9.85
N ILE A 67 -3.40 -3.61 -9.89
CA ILE A 67 -2.37 -2.69 -9.41
C ILE A 67 -2.77 -2.20 -8.03
N SER A 68 -1.88 -2.36 -7.07
CA SER A 68 -2.10 -1.97 -5.67
C SER A 68 -1.16 -0.85 -5.28
N GLY A 69 -1.60 0.07 -4.43
CA GLY A 69 -0.81 1.20 -3.96
C GLY A 69 -1.63 2.06 -2.99
N PRO A 70 -1.06 3.17 -2.49
CA PRO A 70 -1.79 4.09 -1.63
C PRO A 70 -2.94 4.74 -2.41
N THR A 71 -4.12 4.75 -1.80
CA THR A 71 -5.32 5.40 -2.34
C THR A 71 -5.71 6.59 -1.48
N ALA A 72 -6.50 7.51 -2.03
CA ALA A 72 -6.99 8.67 -1.29
C ALA A 72 -7.72 8.27 0.02
N PRO A 73 -8.69 7.34 0.01
CA PRO A 73 -9.36 6.91 1.24
C PRO A 73 -8.41 6.29 2.25
N MET A 74 -7.51 5.41 1.79
CA MET A 74 -6.52 4.77 2.67
C MET A 74 -5.62 5.81 3.33
N THR A 75 -5.11 6.77 2.56
CA THR A 75 -4.21 7.82 3.04
C THR A 75 -4.92 8.73 4.06
N ALA A 76 -6.16 9.16 3.75
CA ALA A 76 -6.94 10.00 4.64
C ALA A 76 -7.24 9.31 5.98
N VAL A 77 -7.71 8.06 5.95
CA VAL A 77 -8.01 7.30 7.17
C VAL A 77 -6.74 7.01 7.96
N SER A 78 -5.67 6.60 7.29
CA SER A 78 -4.36 6.33 7.92
C SER A 78 -3.83 7.55 8.66
N MET A 79 -3.93 8.73 8.04
CA MET A 79 -3.53 9.99 8.65
C MET A 79 -4.32 10.27 9.93
N VAL A 80 -5.65 10.15 9.89
CA VAL A 80 -6.52 10.40 11.07
C VAL A 80 -6.22 9.40 12.19
N VAL A 81 -6.03 8.12 11.87
CA VAL A 81 -5.71 7.07 12.85
C VAL A 81 -4.34 7.31 13.48
N VAL A 82 -3.31 7.58 12.68
CA VAL A 82 -1.96 7.87 13.18
C VAL A 82 -1.98 9.12 14.07
N ALA A 83 -2.64 10.20 13.64
CA ALA A 83 -2.76 11.42 14.42
C ALA A 83 -3.48 11.16 15.77
N GLY A 84 -4.55 10.37 15.76
CA GLY A 84 -5.26 9.98 16.98
C GLY A 84 -4.39 9.17 17.93
N ILE A 85 -3.61 8.21 17.42
CA ILE A 85 -2.69 7.41 18.25
C ILE A 85 -1.58 8.32 18.82
N MET A 86 -0.97 9.18 18.00
CA MET A 86 0.06 10.12 18.45
C MET A 86 -0.43 11.03 19.58
N ALA A 87 -1.68 11.52 19.49
CA ALA A 87 -2.27 12.34 20.53
C ALA A 87 -2.44 11.60 21.87
N ASN A 88 -2.76 10.29 21.84
CA ASN A 88 -2.88 9.46 23.05
C ASN A 88 -1.53 9.18 23.73
N PHE A 89 -0.43 9.27 22.99
CA PHE A 89 0.93 9.04 23.49
C PHE A 89 1.74 10.34 23.61
N GLU A 90 1.07 11.48 23.79
CA GLU A 90 1.70 12.80 24.01
C GLU A 90 2.66 13.22 22.88
N GLY A 91 2.46 12.71 21.66
CA GLY A 91 3.33 12.96 20.52
C GLY A 91 4.64 12.14 20.50
N ASP A 92 4.86 11.24 21.46
CA ASP A 92 6.04 10.39 21.51
C ASP A 92 5.92 9.22 20.52
N ILE A 93 6.66 9.32 19.41
CA ILE A 93 6.66 8.30 18.35
C ILE A 93 7.15 6.94 18.85
N GLN A 94 8.08 6.87 19.81
CA GLN A 94 8.61 5.59 20.28
C GLN A 94 7.55 4.80 21.05
N LYS A 95 6.67 5.50 21.78
CA LYS A 95 5.54 4.91 22.49
C LYS A 95 4.36 4.61 21.57
N ALA A 96 4.12 5.47 20.57
CA ALA A 96 3.01 5.33 19.63
C ALA A 96 3.25 4.26 18.56
N LEU A 97 4.50 4.06 18.12
CA LEU A 97 4.84 3.21 16.99
C LEU A 97 4.33 1.77 17.14
N PRO A 98 4.47 1.08 18.28
CA PRO A 98 3.91 -0.27 18.45
C PRO A 98 2.40 -0.31 18.21
N ALA A 99 1.65 0.68 18.70
CA ALA A 99 0.21 0.76 18.51
C ALA A 99 -0.16 1.06 17.05
N ILE A 100 0.56 1.98 16.39
CA ILE A 100 0.41 2.26 14.95
C ILE A 100 0.59 0.98 14.14
N LEU A 101 1.72 0.28 14.34
CA LEU A 101 2.03 -0.96 13.63
C LEU A 101 1.00 -2.04 13.91
N MET A 102 0.53 -2.18 15.15
CA MET A 102 -0.50 -3.15 15.52
C MET A 102 -1.81 -2.89 14.78
N VAL A 103 -2.26 -1.63 14.69
CA VAL A 103 -3.49 -1.28 13.96
C VAL A 103 -3.38 -1.62 12.48
N PHE A 104 -2.28 -1.25 11.81
CA PHE A 104 -2.10 -1.57 10.40
C PHE A 104 -1.92 -3.06 10.15
N LEU A 105 -1.27 -3.79 11.06
CA LEU A 105 -1.14 -5.24 11.00
C LEU A 105 -2.50 -5.93 11.15
N LEU A 106 -3.31 -5.51 12.12
CA LEU A 106 -4.67 -6.03 12.29
C LEU A 106 -5.56 -5.70 11.10
N ALA A 107 -5.47 -4.48 10.55
CA ALA A 107 -6.18 -4.11 9.33
C ALA A 107 -5.82 -5.04 8.16
N GLY A 108 -4.53 -5.38 8.00
CA GLY A 108 -4.08 -6.35 7.01
C GLY A 108 -4.61 -7.76 7.27
N LEU A 109 -4.57 -8.24 8.52
CA LEU A 109 -5.11 -9.56 8.88
C LEU A 109 -6.62 -9.66 8.64
N MET A 110 -7.37 -8.59 8.93
CA MET A 110 -8.81 -8.53 8.69
C MET A 110 -9.16 -8.54 7.20
N GLN A 111 -8.27 -8.11 6.31
CA GLN A 111 -8.49 -8.15 4.86
C GLN A 111 -8.35 -9.57 4.27
N ILE A 112 -7.74 -10.52 5.00
CA ILE A 112 -7.52 -11.89 4.53
C ILE A 112 -8.75 -12.79 4.77
N GLY A 113 -9.63 -12.42 5.70
CA GLY A 113 -10.87 -13.15 6.02
C GLY A 113 -12.03 -12.80 5.10
#